data_AF-A0A5B6V7Z9-F1
#
_entry.id   AF-A0A5B6V7Z9-F1
#
_cell.length_a   1.000
_cell.length_b   1.000
_cell.length_c   1.000
_cell.angle_alpha   90.00
_cell.angle_beta   90.00
_cell.angle_gamma   90.00
#
_symmetry.space_group_name_H-M   'P 1'
#
loop_
_entity.id
_entity.type
_entity.pdbx_description
1 polymer ?
#
loop_
_entity_poly.entity_id
_entity_poly.type
_entity_poly.pdbx_seq_one_letter_code
_entity_poly.pdbx_strand_id
1 'polypeptide(L)'
;MWKASWNYIPTRVNLSLKKLTSDVSCPRCGLGSESLLHLFRDCPTSVIMWSNLTEIQLIQDPNADFKQWLTLSVALLSLDSCRLFCVALWAIWGDRNARIHEKISRTGKEIADFVRNYVKEIDEAKPKVVKSSKNVKRWKHPPYQTVKINFDGAFDIKEHLSALRVVVRDNEGSVIASKSRLHEKVASAIAAEALACREASVFKTIRFEFISRSENTLAHTIATESLKNKKEFYLDWGVPIYAEARARNDSLREPD
;
A
#
# COMPACT_ATOMS: atom_id res chain seq x y z
N MET A 1 -9.36 -5.10 1.24
CA MET A 1 -9.96 -6.39 1.64
C MET A 1 -9.61 -6.80 3.06
N TRP A 2 -8.39 -7.29 3.34
CA TRP A 2 -7.98 -7.73 4.69
C TRP A 2 -8.46 -6.82 5.84
N LYS A 3 -8.10 -5.53 5.82
CA LYS A 3 -8.49 -4.58 6.89
C LYS A 3 -10.01 -4.48 7.09
N ALA A 4 -10.80 -4.58 6.01
CA ALA A 4 -12.25 -4.55 6.08
C ALA A 4 -12.79 -5.84 6.72
N SER A 5 -12.29 -7.00 6.30
CA SER A 5 -12.71 -8.32 6.79
C SER A 5 -12.48 -8.51 8.30
N TRP A 6 -11.50 -7.80 8.87
CA TRP A 6 -11.20 -7.81 10.31
C TRP A 6 -11.80 -6.64 11.09
N ASN A 7 -12.66 -5.84 10.46
CA ASN A 7 -13.21 -4.62 11.06
C ASN A 7 -12.16 -3.64 11.60
N TYR A 8 -11.02 -3.51 10.91
CA TYR A 8 -9.91 -2.63 11.29
C TYR A 8 -9.86 -1.30 10.54
N ILE A 9 -10.79 -1.07 9.61
CA ILE A 9 -10.90 0.21 8.91
C ILE A 9 -11.41 1.29 9.88
N PRO A 10 -10.86 2.52 9.86
CA PRO A 10 -11.24 3.60 10.78
C PRO A 10 -12.56 4.26 10.39
N THR A 11 -13.65 3.48 10.40
CA THR A 11 -15.01 4.02 10.37
C THR A 11 -15.30 4.74 11.69
N ARG A 12 -16.25 5.68 11.71
CA ARG A 12 -16.57 6.45 12.91
C ARG A 12 -17.10 5.58 14.05
N VAL A 13 -17.80 4.48 13.76
CA VAL A 13 -18.15 3.47 14.78
C VAL A 13 -16.88 2.88 15.42
N ASN A 14 -15.90 2.46 14.60
CA ASN A 14 -14.65 1.90 15.12
C ASN A 14 -13.77 2.92 15.84
N LEU A 15 -13.78 4.18 15.39
CA LEU A 15 -13.08 5.29 16.06
C LEU A 15 -13.73 5.62 17.40
N SER A 16 -15.06 5.57 17.50
CA SER A 16 -15.80 5.76 18.74
C SER A 16 -15.52 4.66 19.77
N LEU A 17 -15.44 3.39 19.34
CA LEU A 17 -15.00 2.28 20.20
C LEU A 17 -13.58 2.50 20.75
N LYS A 18 -12.72 3.19 20.01
CA LYS A 18 -11.36 3.59 20.43
C LYS A 18 -11.31 4.93 21.18
N LYS A 19 -12.47 5.54 21.48
CA LYS A 19 -12.61 6.83 22.16
C LYS A 19 -11.93 8.00 21.43
N LEU A 20 -11.82 7.92 20.10
CA LEU A 20 -11.22 8.96 19.25
C LEU A 20 -12.24 9.94 18.67
N THR A 21 -13.53 9.61 18.68
CA THR A 21 -14.62 10.48 18.25
C THR A 21 -15.91 10.12 19.00
N SER A 22 -16.75 11.10 19.29
CA SER A 22 -18.12 10.89 19.79
C SER A 22 -19.15 10.80 18.66
N ASP A 23 -18.87 11.42 17.51
CA ASP A 23 -19.75 11.39 16.34
C ASP A 23 -19.55 10.09 15.55
N VAL A 24 -20.59 9.25 15.53
CA VAL A 24 -20.66 7.99 14.78
C VAL A 24 -21.35 8.15 13.42
N SER A 25 -21.87 9.32 13.08
CA SER A 25 -22.71 9.54 11.90
C SER A 25 -21.95 9.30 10.61
N CYS A 26 -22.59 8.68 9.61
CA CYS A 26 -21.99 8.46 8.31
C CYS A 26 -21.64 9.81 7.67
N PRO A 27 -20.35 10.08 7.37
CA PRO A 27 -19.95 11.36 6.82
C PRO A 27 -20.54 11.58 5.43
N ARG A 28 -20.96 10.52 4.73
CA ARG A 28 -21.51 10.60 3.37
C ARG A 28 -22.99 10.98 3.33
N CYS A 29 -23.84 10.25 4.04
CA CYS A 29 -25.29 10.45 3.99
C CYS A 29 -25.85 11.16 5.23
N GLY A 30 -25.19 11.09 6.38
CA GLY A 30 -25.71 11.62 7.65
C GLY A 30 -26.90 10.86 8.24
N LEU A 31 -27.42 9.82 7.58
CA LEU A 31 -28.69 9.16 7.94
C LEU A 31 -28.53 7.96 8.91
N GLY A 32 -27.31 7.53 9.20
CA GLY A 32 -27.06 6.38 10.07
C GLY A 32 -25.62 6.33 10.58
N SER A 33 -25.33 5.40 11.48
CA SER A 33 -23.96 5.21 11.98
C SER A 33 -23.04 4.66 10.89
N GLU A 34 -21.80 5.14 10.81
CA GLU A 34 -20.77 4.66 9.90
C GLU A 34 -20.22 3.29 10.35
N SER A 35 -21.02 2.24 10.23
CA SER A 35 -20.54 0.85 10.29
C SER A 35 -19.96 0.44 8.94
N LEU A 36 -19.21 -0.67 8.88
CA LEU A 36 -18.75 -1.21 7.59
C LEU A 36 -19.91 -1.60 6.69
N LEU A 37 -20.94 -2.24 7.26
CA LEU A 37 -22.13 -2.66 6.52
C LEU A 37 -22.85 -1.45 5.92
N HIS A 38 -23.06 -0.41 6.73
CA HIS A 38 -23.66 0.82 6.24
C HIS A 38 -22.77 1.48 5.16
N LEU A 39 -21.48 1.65 5.42
CA LEU A 39 -20.57 2.30 4.48
C LEU A 39 -20.53 1.59 3.12
N PHE A 40 -20.44 0.26 3.11
CA PHE A 40 -20.25 -0.51 1.88
C PHE A 40 -21.54 -0.99 1.22
N ARG A 41 -22.65 -1.15 1.95
CA ARG A 41 -23.90 -1.72 1.44
C ARG A 41 -25.08 -0.76 1.57
N ASP A 42 -25.40 -0.32 2.78
CA ASP A 42 -26.71 0.30 3.06
C ASP A 42 -26.74 1.82 2.83
N CYS A 43 -25.60 2.49 2.80
CA CYS A 43 -25.53 3.92 2.61
C CYS A 43 -26.08 4.28 1.23
N PRO A 44 -26.97 5.30 1.09
CA PRO A 44 -27.61 5.64 -0.17
C PRO A 44 -26.63 5.83 -1.35
N THR A 45 -25.48 6.46 -1.10
CA THR A 45 -24.42 6.61 -2.11
C THR A 45 -23.87 5.27 -2.59
N SER A 46 -23.68 4.28 -1.70
CA SER A 46 -23.25 2.93 -2.08
C SER A 46 -24.36 2.19 -2.81
N VAL A 47 -25.61 2.30 -2.35
CA VAL A 47 -26.77 1.69 -3.02
C VAL A 47 -26.87 2.17 -4.47
N ILE A 48 -26.76 3.49 -4.69
CA ILE A 48 -26.76 4.08 -6.04
C ILE A 48 -25.55 3.60 -6.85
N MET A 49 -24.37 3.51 -6.23
CA MET A 49 -23.18 3.01 -6.94
C MET A 49 -23.38 1.56 -7.39
N TRP A 50 -23.84 0.67 -6.49
CA TRP A 50 -24.10 -0.73 -6.82
C TRP A 50 -25.18 -0.88 -7.89
N SER A 51 -26.25 -0.08 -7.84
CA SER A 51 -27.29 -0.12 -8.88
C SER A 51 -26.79 0.30 -10.25
N ASN A 52 -25.69 1.08 -10.31
CA ASN A 52 -25.04 1.46 -11.56
C ASN A 52 -23.99 0.43 -12.03
N LEU A 53 -23.58 -0.53 -11.20
CA LEU A 53 -22.66 -1.62 -11.55
C LEU A 53 -23.46 -2.91 -11.80
N THR A 54 -24.15 -2.96 -12.95
CA THR A 54 -25.05 -4.07 -13.32
C THR A 54 -24.34 -5.42 -13.49
N GLU A 55 -23.01 -5.41 -13.62
CA GLU A 55 -22.14 -6.58 -13.70
C GLU A 55 -21.98 -7.31 -12.35
N ILE A 56 -22.43 -6.69 -11.25
CA ILE A 56 -22.34 -7.23 -9.89
C ILE A 56 -23.75 -7.42 -9.33
N GLN A 57 -24.16 -8.67 -9.17
CA GLN A 57 -25.40 -9.02 -8.50
C GLN A 57 -25.10 -9.36 -7.04
N LEU A 58 -25.39 -8.42 -6.15
CA LEU A 58 -25.20 -8.59 -4.71
C LEU A 58 -26.46 -9.16 -4.05
N ILE A 59 -26.26 -10.10 -3.12
CA ILE A 59 -27.36 -10.59 -2.29
C ILE A 59 -27.74 -9.50 -1.27
N GLN A 60 -29.04 -9.22 -1.22
CA GLN A 60 -29.68 -8.35 -0.24
C GLN A 60 -30.23 -9.23 0.89
N ASP A 61 -29.34 -9.75 1.74
CA ASP A 61 -29.76 -10.38 3.01
C ASP A 61 -29.79 -9.29 4.10
N PRO A 62 -30.97 -8.85 4.55
CA PRO A 62 -31.08 -7.81 5.56
C PRO A 62 -30.50 -8.23 6.91
N ASN A 63 -30.39 -9.54 7.18
CA ASN A 63 -29.89 -10.05 8.46
C ASN A 63 -28.38 -10.33 8.46
N ALA A 64 -27.73 -10.29 7.29
CA ALA A 64 -26.30 -10.56 7.19
C ALA A 64 -25.46 -9.44 7.81
N ASP A 65 -24.51 -9.82 8.67
CA ASP A 65 -23.45 -8.92 9.12
C ASP A 65 -22.46 -8.61 7.98
N PHE A 66 -21.55 -7.67 8.19
CA PHE A 66 -20.58 -7.27 7.15
C PHE A 66 -19.69 -8.44 6.69
N LYS A 67 -19.29 -9.33 7.59
CA LYS A 67 -18.40 -10.45 7.25
C LYS A 67 -19.17 -11.48 6.42
N GLN A 68 -20.38 -11.84 6.82
CA GLN A 68 -21.27 -12.73 6.10
C GLN A 68 -21.60 -12.18 4.71
N TRP A 69 -22.01 -10.92 4.63
CA TRP A 69 -22.29 -10.24 3.36
C TRP A 69 -21.07 -10.25 2.44
N LEU A 70 -19.89 -9.93 2.97
CA LEU A 70 -18.66 -9.92 2.20
C LEU A 70 -18.29 -11.32 1.69
N THR A 71 -18.37 -12.34 2.55
CA THR A 71 -18.06 -13.73 2.19
C THR A 71 -19.01 -14.27 1.14
N LEU A 72 -20.33 -14.04 1.31
CA LEU A 72 -21.33 -14.47 0.33
C LEU A 72 -21.14 -13.77 -1.01
N SER A 73 -20.87 -12.46 -1.01
CA SER A 73 -20.62 -11.69 -2.23
C SER A 73 -19.43 -12.26 -3.00
N VAL A 74 -18.30 -12.51 -2.33
CA VAL A 74 -17.11 -13.06 -2.98
C VAL A 74 -17.31 -14.50 -3.45
N ALA A 75 -18.07 -15.32 -2.72
CA ALA A 75 -18.30 -16.72 -3.06
C ALA A 75 -19.18 -16.93 -4.29
N LEU A 76 -20.07 -15.97 -4.60
CA LEU A 76 -21.06 -16.09 -5.67
C LEU A 76 -20.69 -15.34 -6.95
N LEU A 77 -19.74 -14.41 -6.87
CA LEU A 77 -19.29 -13.65 -8.03
C LEU A 77 -18.26 -14.46 -8.84
N SER A 78 -18.29 -14.29 -10.15
CA SER A 78 -17.20 -14.73 -11.03
C SER A 78 -15.89 -14.02 -10.67
N LEU A 79 -14.75 -14.53 -11.15
CA LEU A 79 -13.45 -13.89 -10.90
C LEU A 79 -13.42 -12.43 -11.38
N ASP A 80 -13.98 -12.15 -12.56
CA ASP A 80 -14.03 -10.81 -13.15
C ASP A 80 -14.94 -9.87 -12.35
N SER A 81 -16.15 -10.33 -11.99
CA SER A 81 -17.07 -9.54 -11.16
C SER A 81 -16.52 -9.36 -9.73
N CYS A 82 -15.77 -10.33 -9.20
CA CYS A 82 -15.10 -10.22 -7.91
C CYS A 82 -13.99 -9.17 -7.92
N ARG A 83 -13.24 -9.06 -9.03
CA ARG A 83 -12.27 -7.97 -9.22
C ARG A 83 -12.95 -6.62 -9.22
N LEU A 84 -14.03 -6.47 -10.00
CA LEU A 84 -14.82 -5.23 -10.05
C LEU A 84 -15.40 -4.88 -8.66
N PHE A 85 -15.90 -5.87 -7.93
CA PHE A 85 -16.39 -5.74 -6.56
C PHE A 85 -15.29 -5.27 -5.58
N CYS A 86 -14.09 -5.84 -5.64
CA CYS A 86 -12.96 -5.41 -4.81
C CYS A 86 -12.54 -3.96 -5.10
N VAL A 87 -12.51 -3.57 -6.37
CA VAL A 87 -12.23 -2.18 -6.78
C VAL A 87 -13.33 -1.24 -6.29
N ALA A 88 -14.60 -1.64 -6.38
CA ALA A 88 -15.72 -0.86 -5.88
C ALA A 88 -15.65 -0.60 -4.36
N LEU A 89 -15.33 -1.63 -3.57
CA LEU A 89 -15.09 -1.46 -2.13
C LEU A 89 -13.93 -0.50 -1.84
N TRP A 90 -12.84 -0.59 -2.60
CA TRP A 90 -11.72 0.35 -2.47
C TRP A 90 -12.13 1.77 -2.84
N ALA A 91 -12.89 1.96 -3.92
CA ALA A 91 -13.36 3.25 -4.39
C ALA A 91 -14.33 3.91 -3.37
N ILE A 92 -15.25 3.15 -2.78
CA ILE A 92 -16.12 3.62 -1.69
C ILE A 92 -15.30 4.15 -0.51
N TRP A 93 -14.28 3.38 -0.10
CA TRP A 93 -13.41 3.79 1.00
C TRP A 93 -12.59 5.04 0.66
N GLY A 94 -12.04 5.10 -0.55
CA GLY A 94 -11.29 6.24 -1.06
C GLY A 94 -12.14 7.52 -1.11
N ASP A 95 -13.35 7.43 -1.66
CA ASP A 95 -14.30 8.54 -1.73
C ASP A 95 -14.68 9.06 -0.35
N ARG A 96 -14.97 8.16 0.59
CA ARG A 96 -15.22 8.52 1.98
C ARG A 96 -14.05 9.29 2.60
N ASN A 97 -12.81 8.87 2.34
CA ASN A 97 -11.63 9.55 2.88
C ASN A 97 -11.41 10.92 2.23
N ALA A 98 -11.59 11.04 0.91
CA ALA A 98 -11.53 12.31 0.21
C ALA A 98 -12.56 13.30 0.78
N ARG A 99 -13.76 12.83 1.13
CA ARG A 99 -14.76 13.70 1.79
C ARG A 99 -14.30 14.25 3.13
N ILE A 100 -13.61 13.45 3.94
CA ILE A 100 -13.14 13.88 5.26
C ILE A 100 -11.91 14.79 5.17
N HIS A 101 -10.95 14.45 4.32
CA HIS A 101 -9.64 15.11 4.30
C HIS A 101 -9.55 16.24 3.25
N GLU A 102 -10.29 16.11 2.14
CA GLU A 102 -10.21 17.00 0.98
C GLU A 102 -11.53 17.75 0.75
N LYS A 103 -12.61 17.41 1.48
CA LYS A 103 -13.97 17.94 1.31
C LYS A 103 -14.54 17.70 -0.10
N ILE A 104 -14.02 16.71 -0.82
CA ILE A 104 -14.51 16.31 -2.14
C ILE A 104 -15.52 15.18 -1.97
N SER A 105 -16.62 15.21 -2.71
CA SER A 105 -17.64 14.14 -2.68
C SER A 105 -18.07 13.82 -4.10
N ARG A 106 -18.16 12.52 -4.40
CA ARG A 106 -18.75 12.03 -5.64
C ARG A 106 -20.12 11.43 -5.38
N THR A 107 -20.96 11.49 -6.41
CA THR A 107 -22.22 10.76 -6.48
C THR A 107 -21.95 9.26 -6.65
N GLY A 108 -22.94 8.41 -6.31
CA GLY A 108 -22.80 6.96 -6.50
C GLY A 108 -22.51 6.58 -7.95
N LYS A 109 -23.08 7.32 -8.91
CA LYS A 109 -22.84 7.12 -10.35
C LYS A 109 -21.39 7.45 -10.74
N GLU A 110 -20.85 8.58 -10.31
CA GLU A 110 -19.46 8.95 -10.58
C GLU A 110 -18.46 7.94 -9.99
N ILE A 111 -18.78 7.38 -8.82
CA ILE A 111 -17.96 6.31 -8.23
C ILE A 111 -18.04 5.04 -9.10
N ALA A 112 -19.23 4.66 -9.58
CA ALA A 112 -19.39 3.50 -10.47
C ALA A 112 -18.65 3.67 -11.81
N ASP A 113 -18.74 4.87 -12.41
CA ASP A 113 -18.01 5.21 -13.64
C ASP A 113 -16.50 5.15 -13.43
N PHE A 114 -16.02 5.68 -12.30
CA PHE A 114 -14.62 5.57 -11.91
C PHE A 114 -14.17 4.10 -11.77
N VAL A 115 -14.97 3.25 -11.12
CA VAL A 115 -14.67 1.82 -10.95
C VAL A 115 -14.55 1.11 -12.29
N ARG A 116 -15.48 1.34 -13.22
CA ARG A 116 -15.43 0.77 -14.58
C ARG A 116 -14.18 1.22 -15.33
N ASN A 117 -13.90 2.53 -15.33
CA ASN A 117 -12.75 3.08 -16.03
C ASN A 117 -11.44 2.52 -15.45
N TYR A 118 -11.33 2.43 -14.13
CA TYR A 118 -10.15 1.88 -13.47
C TYR A 118 -9.92 0.41 -13.82
N VAL A 119 -10.97 -0.43 -13.83
CA VAL A 119 -10.84 -1.83 -14.25
C VAL A 119 -10.47 -1.94 -15.72
N LYS A 120 -11.09 -1.14 -16.58
CA LYS A 120 -10.76 -1.06 -18.01
C LYS A 120 -9.31 -0.66 -18.24
N GLU A 121 -8.81 0.35 -17.53
CA GLU A 121 -7.41 0.77 -17.58
C GLU A 121 -6.46 -0.37 -17.17
N ILE A 122 -6.80 -1.13 -16.13
CA ILE A 122 -6.01 -2.30 -15.72
C ILE A 122 -6.01 -3.38 -16.81
N ASP A 123 -7.15 -3.63 -17.46
CA ASP A 123 -7.28 -4.64 -18.51
C ASP A 123 -6.56 -4.23 -19.81
N GLU A 124 -6.61 -2.93 -20.14
CA GLU A 124 -5.88 -2.34 -21.27
C GLU A 124 -4.38 -2.19 -20.97
N ALA A 125 -4.00 -2.15 -19.70
CA ALA A 125 -2.62 -2.20 -19.23
C ALA A 125 -1.98 -3.61 -19.29
N LYS A 126 -2.55 -4.54 -20.07
CA LYS A 126 -1.75 -5.63 -20.67
C LYS A 126 -0.49 -4.99 -21.26
N PRO A 127 0.71 -5.58 -21.09
CA PRO A 127 1.93 -4.97 -21.56
C PRO A 127 1.94 -4.95 -23.09
N LYS A 128 1.28 -3.95 -23.70
CA LYS A 128 1.82 -3.38 -24.91
C LYS A 128 3.21 -2.93 -24.48
N VAL A 129 4.22 -3.51 -25.12
CA VAL A 129 5.58 -2.99 -25.14
C VAL A 129 5.52 -1.64 -25.83
N VAL A 130 4.88 -0.67 -25.17
CA VAL A 130 4.98 0.72 -25.55
C VAL A 130 6.31 1.11 -24.97
N LYS A 131 7.27 1.31 -25.88
CA LYS A 131 8.44 2.15 -25.64
C LYS A 131 7.95 3.58 -25.37
N SER A 132 7.18 3.76 -24.31
CA SER A 132 7.03 5.04 -23.66
C SER A 132 8.41 5.26 -23.07
N SER A 133 9.05 6.36 -23.47
CA SER A 133 10.03 7.02 -22.63
C SER A 133 9.34 7.33 -21.31
N LYS A 134 9.23 6.33 -20.43
CA LYS A 134 9.04 6.59 -19.02
C LYS A 134 10.22 7.48 -18.70
N ASN A 135 9.94 8.72 -18.33
CA ASN A 135 10.82 9.41 -17.40
C ASN A 135 10.90 8.48 -16.20
N VAL A 136 11.83 7.52 -16.25
CA VAL A 136 12.17 6.65 -15.15
C VAL A 136 12.59 7.65 -14.10
N LYS A 137 11.73 7.88 -13.10
CA LYS A 137 12.13 8.66 -11.92
C LYS A 137 13.30 7.88 -11.33
N ARG A 138 14.50 8.30 -11.67
CA ARG A 138 15.73 7.73 -11.15
C ARG A 138 15.88 8.21 -9.73
N TRP A 139 16.48 7.36 -8.91
CA TRP A 139 16.85 7.72 -7.55
C TRP A 139 17.68 9.02 -7.59
N LYS A 140 17.35 9.99 -6.74
CA LYS A 140 18.07 11.27 -6.64
C LYS A 140 18.88 11.32 -5.35
N HIS A 141 20.12 11.78 -5.45
CA HIS A 141 20.97 11.99 -4.28
C HIS A 141 20.40 13.08 -3.36
N PRO A 142 20.66 13.01 -2.05
CA PRO A 142 20.29 14.05 -1.10
C PRO A 142 21.06 15.36 -1.34
N PRO A 143 20.56 16.50 -0.82
CA PRO A 143 21.30 17.76 -0.78
C PRO A 143 22.63 17.65 -0.01
N TYR A 144 23.52 18.62 -0.25
CA TYR A 144 24.81 18.74 0.45
C TYR A 144 24.64 18.70 1.99
N GLN A 145 25.58 18.05 2.69
CA GLN A 145 25.55 17.81 4.15
C GLN A 145 24.37 16.99 4.69
N THR A 146 23.64 16.28 3.83
CA THR A 146 22.59 15.34 4.27
C THR A 146 22.83 13.95 3.71
N VAL A 147 22.38 12.94 4.45
CA VAL A 147 22.42 11.54 4.02
C VAL A 147 21.01 11.05 3.72
N LYS A 148 20.88 10.20 2.70
CA LYS A 148 19.62 9.53 2.37
C LYS A 148 19.70 8.09 2.85
N ILE A 149 18.77 7.73 3.72
CA ILE A 149 18.66 6.38 4.28
C ILE A 149 17.49 5.68 3.60
N ASN A 150 17.81 4.69 2.79
CA ASN A 150 16.85 3.81 2.14
C ASN A 150 16.72 2.53 2.95
N PHE A 151 15.50 2.09 3.26
CA PHE A 151 15.27 0.83 3.95
C PHE A 151 14.19 0.00 3.25
N ASP A 152 14.23 -1.32 3.41
CA ASP A 152 13.26 -2.26 2.84
C ASP A 152 13.20 -3.54 3.70
N GLY A 153 12.04 -4.18 3.76
CA GLY A 153 11.83 -5.46 4.44
C GLY A 153 11.38 -6.57 3.50
N ALA A 154 12.17 -7.64 3.40
CA ALA A 154 11.74 -8.89 2.75
C ALA A 154 11.15 -9.86 3.78
N PHE A 155 10.11 -10.59 3.42
CA PHE A 155 9.42 -11.53 4.31
C PHE A 155 9.11 -12.86 3.61
N ASP A 156 9.42 -13.95 4.31
CA ASP A 156 9.05 -15.32 3.95
C ASP A 156 7.91 -15.79 4.85
N ILE A 157 6.76 -16.06 4.23
CA ILE A 157 5.56 -16.52 4.93
C ILE A 157 5.69 -17.95 5.47
N LYS A 158 6.49 -18.82 4.84
CA LYS A 158 6.60 -20.23 5.22
C LYS A 158 7.43 -20.38 6.49
N GLU A 159 8.55 -19.68 6.53
CA GLU A 159 9.52 -19.74 7.61
C GLU A 159 9.24 -18.70 8.70
N HIS A 160 8.25 -17.81 8.49
CA HIS A 160 8.02 -16.61 9.30
C HIS A 160 9.31 -15.79 9.52
N LEU A 161 10.18 -15.78 8.51
CA LEU A 161 11.49 -15.16 8.55
C LEU A 161 11.47 -13.87 7.73
N SER A 162 12.19 -12.86 8.16
CA SER A 162 12.33 -11.62 7.41
C SER A 162 13.78 -11.19 7.33
N ALA A 163 14.11 -10.44 6.28
CA ALA A 163 15.37 -9.73 6.16
C ALA A 163 15.07 -8.24 6.02
N LEU A 164 15.58 -7.44 6.95
CA LEU A 164 15.50 -5.98 6.86
C LEU A 164 16.77 -5.43 6.22
N ARG A 165 16.67 -4.30 5.52
CA ARG A 165 17.83 -3.63 4.95
C ARG A 165 17.81 -2.15 5.18
N VAL A 166 19.02 -1.63 5.34
CA VAL A 166 19.29 -0.20 5.38
C VAL A 166 20.48 0.07 4.45
N VAL A 167 20.35 1.07 3.60
CA VAL A 167 21.39 1.60 2.72
C VAL A 167 21.48 3.10 2.97
N VAL A 168 22.66 3.58 3.34
CA VAL A 168 22.94 4.99 3.59
C VAL A 168 23.78 5.53 2.46
N ARG A 169 23.34 6.64 1.86
CA ARG A 169 24.05 7.32 0.78
C ARG A 169 24.31 8.77 1.11
N ASP A 170 25.45 9.28 0.65
CA ASP A 170 25.81 10.70 0.73
C ASP A 170 25.22 11.51 -0.43
N ASN A 171 25.58 12.80 -0.49
CA ASN A 171 25.16 13.76 -1.51
C ASN A 171 25.77 13.51 -2.90
N GLU A 172 26.74 12.60 -3.03
CA GLU A 172 27.28 12.15 -4.31
C GLU A 172 26.57 10.88 -4.81
N GLY A 173 25.66 10.33 -4.00
CA GLY A 173 24.98 9.07 -4.29
C GLY A 173 25.78 7.84 -3.88
N SER A 174 26.99 8.02 -3.36
CA SER A 174 27.88 6.95 -2.91
C SER A 174 27.30 6.27 -1.69
N VAL A 175 27.37 4.93 -1.66
CA VAL A 175 26.93 4.16 -0.50
C VAL A 175 28.01 4.25 0.57
N ILE A 176 27.71 4.94 1.66
CA ILE A 176 28.64 5.13 2.78
C ILE A 176 28.47 4.07 3.87
N ALA A 177 27.29 3.43 3.93
CA ALA A 177 27.05 2.28 4.80
C ALA A 177 25.91 1.42 4.26
N SER A 178 25.98 0.11 4.48
CA SER A 178 24.84 -0.78 4.30
C SER A 178 24.76 -1.83 5.41
N LYS A 179 23.54 -2.13 5.85
CA LYS A 179 23.28 -3.06 6.94
C LYS A 179 22.17 -4.02 6.59
N SER A 180 22.29 -5.21 7.17
CA SER A 180 21.15 -6.04 7.39
C SER A 180 21.20 -7.01 8.54
N ARG A 181 19.98 -7.37 8.91
CA ARG A 181 19.64 -8.37 9.87
C ARG A 181 18.50 -9.25 9.37
N LEU A 182 18.49 -10.49 9.83
CA LEU A 182 17.39 -11.41 9.75
C LEU A 182 16.60 -11.36 11.06
N HIS A 183 15.29 -11.50 10.96
CA HIS A 183 14.42 -11.62 12.11
C HIS A 183 13.53 -12.84 11.94
N GLU A 184 13.54 -13.71 12.94
CA GLU A 184 12.65 -14.84 13.04
C GLU A 184 11.30 -14.42 13.62
N LYS A 185 10.27 -15.23 13.39
CA LYS A 185 8.92 -15.09 13.98
C LYS A 185 8.27 -13.74 13.66
N VAL A 186 8.49 -13.23 12.45
CA VAL A 186 7.87 -11.99 12.00
C VAL A 186 6.45 -12.27 11.50
N ALA A 187 5.50 -11.45 11.94
CA ALA A 187 4.07 -11.71 11.75
C ALA A 187 3.59 -11.46 10.31
N SER A 188 4.27 -10.59 9.55
CA SER A 188 3.88 -10.25 8.18
C SER A 188 4.96 -9.45 7.44
N ALA A 189 4.80 -9.30 6.13
CA ALA A 189 5.61 -8.38 5.32
C ALA A 189 5.55 -6.93 5.82
N ILE A 190 4.38 -6.46 6.29
CA ILE A 190 4.25 -5.10 6.86
C ILE A 190 5.08 -4.97 8.14
N ALA A 191 5.12 -6.01 8.97
CA ALA A 191 5.94 -6.02 10.17
C ALA A 191 7.44 -6.01 9.81
N ALA A 192 7.85 -6.68 8.73
CA ALA A 192 9.22 -6.63 8.22
C ALA A 192 9.63 -5.21 7.78
N GLU A 193 8.76 -4.50 7.05
CA GLU A 193 8.98 -3.10 6.65
C GLU A 193 9.10 -2.16 7.87
N ALA A 194 8.23 -2.37 8.86
CA ALA A 194 8.26 -1.58 10.10
C ALA A 194 9.55 -1.82 10.91
N LEU A 195 10.06 -3.06 10.95
CA LEU A 195 11.34 -3.38 11.57
C LEU A 195 12.52 -2.74 10.82
N ALA A 196 12.50 -2.75 9.49
CA ALA A 196 13.51 -2.06 8.68
C ALA A 196 13.53 -0.55 8.96
N CYS A 197 12.36 0.08 9.05
CA CYS A 197 12.21 1.49 9.42
C CYS A 197 12.79 1.78 10.82
N ARG A 198 12.50 0.92 11.80
CA ARG A 198 13.03 1.04 13.17
C ARG A 198 14.55 0.99 13.19
N GLU A 199 15.17 0.07 12.44
CA GLU A 199 16.64 -0.04 12.36
C GLU A 199 17.29 1.14 11.62
N ALA A 200 16.57 1.78 10.70
CA ALA A 200 17.03 3.00 10.03
C ALA A 200 17.00 4.25 10.94
N SER A 201 16.26 4.20 12.06
CA SER A 201 15.93 5.37 12.89
C SER A 201 16.96 5.68 14.00
N VAL A 202 18.25 5.72 13.66
CA VAL A 202 19.36 5.89 14.64
C VAL A 202 19.75 7.38 14.86
N PHE A 203 19.24 8.30 14.03
CA PHE A 203 19.68 9.71 14.01
C PHE A 203 18.71 10.68 14.69
N LYS A 204 19.24 11.77 15.28
CA LYS A 204 18.49 12.78 16.07
C LYS A 204 17.47 13.60 15.27
N THR A 205 17.58 13.68 13.94
CA THR A 205 16.65 14.43 13.08
C THR A 205 16.47 13.68 11.77
N ILE A 206 15.27 13.14 11.54
CA ILE A 206 14.93 12.32 10.37
C ILE A 206 13.63 12.85 9.75
N ARG A 207 13.61 13.01 8.43
CA ARG A 207 12.40 13.24 7.64
C ARG A 207 12.08 11.97 6.86
N PHE A 208 10.86 11.45 7.04
CA PHE A 208 10.38 10.31 6.26
C PHE A 208 9.77 10.79 4.94
N GLU A 209 10.17 10.15 3.85
CA GLU A 209 9.61 10.35 2.52
C GLU A 209 9.23 8.98 1.95
N PHE A 210 8.02 8.88 1.40
CA PHE A 210 7.62 7.68 0.68
C PHE A 210 8.28 7.65 -0.69
N ILE A 211 8.97 6.56 -0.99
CA ILE A 211 9.57 6.30 -2.31
C ILE A 211 8.98 5.02 -2.91
N SER A 212 8.77 5.03 -4.22
CA SER A 212 8.28 3.84 -4.92
C SER A 212 9.33 2.73 -4.91
N ARG A 213 8.91 1.46 -5.03
CA ARG A 213 9.85 0.32 -5.14
C ARG A 213 10.81 0.47 -6.32
N SER A 214 10.37 1.07 -7.42
CA SER A 214 11.21 1.40 -8.58
C SER A 214 12.33 2.40 -8.28
N GLU A 215 12.20 3.18 -7.21
CA GLU A 215 13.19 4.14 -6.73
C GLU A 215 14.01 3.58 -5.54
N ASN A 216 13.55 2.50 -4.89
CA ASN A 216 14.22 1.85 -3.75
C ASN A 216 14.91 0.52 -4.12
N THR A 217 15.35 0.39 -5.37
CA THR A 217 15.76 -0.90 -5.95
C THR A 217 16.95 -1.55 -5.24
N LEU A 218 17.94 -0.76 -4.78
CA LEU A 218 19.11 -1.32 -4.12
C LEU A 218 18.77 -1.94 -2.76
N ALA A 219 18.10 -1.20 -1.87
CA ALA A 219 17.69 -1.75 -0.57
C ALA A 219 16.81 -2.98 -0.75
N HIS A 220 15.92 -2.95 -1.74
CA HIS A 220 15.04 -4.05 -2.09
C HIS A 220 15.78 -5.31 -2.58
N THR A 221 16.73 -5.16 -3.51
CA THR A 221 17.54 -6.29 -3.99
C THR A 221 18.31 -6.93 -2.86
N ILE A 222 18.93 -6.10 -2.01
CA ILE A 222 19.70 -6.60 -0.88
C ILE A 222 18.77 -7.34 0.11
N ALA A 223 17.54 -6.87 0.32
CA ALA A 223 16.61 -7.49 1.27
C ALA A 223 16.21 -8.88 0.82
N THR A 224 15.84 -8.97 -0.46
CA THR A 224 15.42 -10.21 -1.10
C THR A 224 16.54 -11.24 -1.13
N GLU A 225 17.74 -10.84 -1.59
CA GLU A 225 18.85 -11.77 -1.76
C GLU A 225 19.33 -12.33 -0.43
N SER A 226 19.30 -11.56 0.62
CA SER A 226 19.78 -12.08 1.89
C SER A 226 18.73 -12.80 2.71
N LEU A 227 17.45 -12.54 2.49
CA LEU A 227 16.41 -13.46 2.95
C LEU A 227 16.64 -14.83 2.30
N LYS A 228 16.82 -14.85 0.98
CA LYS A 228 17.07 -16.07 0.20
C LYS A 228 18.32 -16.82 0.65
N ASN A 229 19.41 -16.09 0.88
CA ASN A 229 20.69 -16.68 1.27
C ASN A 229 20.83 -16.89 2.79
N LYS A 230 19.85 -16.44 3.60
CA LYS A 230 19.91 -16.41 5.07
C LYS A 230 21.23 -15.83 5.59
N LYS A 231 21.66 -14.68 5.03
CA LYS A 231 22.93 -14.00 5.39
C LYS A 231 22.72 -12.57 5.87
N GLU A 232 23.31 -12.26 7.02
CA GLU A 232 23.42 -10.92 7.59
C GLU A 232 24.78 -10.29 7.26
N PHE A 233 24.84 -8.96 7.28
CA PHE A 233 26.12 -8.25 7.19
C PHE A 233 25.98 -6.79 7.63
N TYR A 234 27.14 -6.18 7.88
CA TYR A 234 27.31 -4.75 7.99
C TYR A 234 28.56 -4.38 7.18
N LEU A 235 28.45 -3.41 6.28
CA LEU A 235 29.54 -2.97 5.41
C LEU A 235 29.67 -1.45 5.49
N ASP A 236 30.88 -1.00 5.82
CA ASP A 236 31.26 0.41 5.71
C ASP A 236 31.71 0.69 4.27
N TRP A 237 31.27 1.82 3.72
CA TRP A 237 31.65 2.30 2.38
C TRP A 237 31.36 1.32 1.23
N GLY A 238 30.33 0.50 1.37
CA GLY A 238 30.04 -0.49 0.33
C GLY A 238 28.73 -1.25 0.48
N VAL A 239 28.53 -2.12 -0.50
CA VAL A 239 27.44 -3.11 -0.58
C VAL A 239 28.03 -4.48 -0.93
N PRO A 240 27.31 -5.60 -0.74
CA PRO A 240 27.80 -6.90 -1.17
C PRO A 240 28.04 -6.94 -2.68
N ILE A 241 28.94 -7.83 -3.09
CA ILE A 241 29.36 -8.03 -4.50
C ILE A 241 28.15 -8.15 -5.44
N TYR A 242 27.12 -8.91 -5.06
CA TYR A 242 25.92 -9.10 -5.89
C TYR A 242 25.10 -7.82 -6.12
N ALA A 243 25.30 -6.78 -5.31
CA ALA A 243 24.58 -5.51 -5.35
C ALA A 243 25.42 -4.35 -5.91
N GLU A 244 26.72 -4.53 -6.15
CA GLU A 244 27.63 -3.46 -6.61
C GLU A 244 27.20 -2.85 -7.94
N ALA A 245 26.86 -3.69 -8.94
CA ALA A 245 26.42 -3.21 -10.25
C ALA A 245 25.18 -2.32 -10.14
N ARG A 246 24.24 -2.67 -9.23
CA ARG A 246 23.05 -1.88 -8.97
C ARG A 246 23.39 -0.57 -8.24
N ALA A 247 24.27 -0.63 -7.25
CA ALA A 247 24.74 0.56 -6.55
C ALA A 247 25.38 1.57 -7.50
N ARG A 248 26.23 1.11 -8.44
CA ARG A 248 26.82 1.96 -9.49
C ARG A 248 25.74 2.59 -10.37
N ASN A 249 24.81 1.78 -10.90
CA ASN A 249 23.75 2.28 -11.77
C ASN A 249 22.83 3.30 -11.10
N ASP A 250 22.50 3.11 -9.82
CA ASP A 250 21.69 4.06 -9.05
C ASP A 250 22.47 5.35 -8.70
N SER A 251 23.80 5.31 -8.69
CA SER A 251 24.68 6.47 -8.41
C SER A 251 24.99 7.29 -9.67
N LEU A 252 24.75 6.74 -10.86
CA LEU A 252 25.02 7.45 -12.12
C LEU A 252 24.08 8.65 -12.28
N ARG A 253 24.70 9.83 -12.34
CA ARG A 253 24.09 11.16 -12.56
C ARG A 253 23.16 11.16 -13.78
N GLU A 254 22.04 11.88 -13.73
CA GLU A 254 21.43 12.37 -14.98
C GLU A 254 22.42 13.38 -15.58
N PRO A 255 22.80 13.26 -16.87
CA PRO A 255 23.59 14.32 -17.51
C PRO A 255 22.80 15.63 -17.41
N ASP A 256 23.50 16.69 -16.99
CA ASP A 256 22.95 18.04 -16.79
C ASP A 256 22.22 18.57 -18.04
#